data_AF-A0AAW3MJH1-F1
#
_entry.id   AF-A0AAW3MJH1-F1
#
_cell.length_a   1.000
_cell.length_b   1.000
_cell.length_c   1.000
_cell.angle_alpha   90.00
_cell.angle_beta   90.00
_cell.angle_gamma   90.00
#
_symmetry.space_group_name_H-M   'P 1'
#
loop_
_entity.id
_entity.type
_entity.pdbx_description
1 polymer ?
#
loop_
_entity_poly.entity_id
_entity_poly.type
_entity_poly.pdbx_seq_one_letter_code
_entity_poly.pdbx_strand_id
1 'polypeptide(L)'
;MKAIEHDEPVVFVLPAFPAKSPNPGKVLGPTPDMAERQSLAFLNDLCGRIGAVYAPGARIILCSDGRVFSDAVGMNEGDVTAYQQGISALIEELGASALSTFNLDDVFPGSGFDEMRARLMASHGRPIEELQAAVRAGGEAQRMYCGITRFLVEDATRPDMNISKTALQKECRERAYHVVLRSKAWDGLLATIFPDAVRLSIHPQSCGSRKIGIHMMETADSWLTPWHGVAALVNGSFTLLKRREAEAAGAELVFQNGRPSHYVLDDAASLDREIGAADREE
;
A
#
# COMPACT_ATOMS: atom_id res chain seq x y z
N MET A 1 -8.22 12.56 23.65
CA MET A 1 -7.26 12.39 22.52
C MET A 1 -6.31 13.57 22.65
N LYS A 2 -5.01 13.34 22.91
CA LYS A 2 -4.06 14.39 23.32
C LYS A 2 -4.10 15.65 22.44
N ALA A 3 -4.19 15.49 21.12
CA ALA A 3 -4.28 16.62 20.19
C ALA A 3 -5.51 17.51 20.46
N ILE A 4 -6.68 16.91 20.71
CA ILE A 4 -7.92 17.64 21.04
C ILE A 4 -7.80 18.37 22.38
N GLU A 5 -7.16 17.74 23.37
CA GLU A 5 -6.94 18.34 24.69
C GLU A 5 -5.98 19.55 24.64
N HIS A 6 -5.14 19.63 23.60
CA HIS A 6 -4.17 20.71 23.40
C HIS A 6 -4.53 21.68 22.26
N ASP A 7 -5.72 21.55 21.64
CA ASP A 7 -6.14 22.36 20.49
C ASP A 7 -5.16 22.29 19.30
N GLU A 8 -4.54 21.12 19.10
CA GLU A 8 -3.59 20.84 18.02
C GLU A 8 -4.23 19.99 16.90
N PRO A 9 -3.74 20.08 15.65
CA PRO A 9 -4.21 19.23 14.57
C PRO A 9 -4.03 17.75 14.88
N VAL A 10 -5.04 16.92 14.57
CA VAL A 10 -4.90 15.47 14.71
C VAL A 10 -3.93 14.94 13.65
N VAL A 11 -2.83 14.34 14.10
CA VAL A 11 -1.82 13.76 13.21
C VAL A 11 -2.12 12.29 12.99
N PHE A 12 -2.21 11.89 11.73
CA PHE A 12 -2.31 10.50 11.32
C PHE A 12 -1.01 10.07 10.64
N VAL A 13 -0.62 8.81 10.85
CA VAL A 13 0.47 8.16 10.10
C VAL A 13 -0.05 6.94 9.36
N LEU A 14 0.28 6.84 8.07
CA LEU A 14 -0.21 5.81 7.16
C LEU A 14 0.93 5.25 6.30
N PRO A 15 1.50 4.09 6.65
CA PRO A 15 2.31 3.27 5.75
C PRO A 15 1.47 2.76 4.61
N ALA A 16 1.82 3.28 3.45
CA ALA A 16 1.10 3.17 2.20
C ALA A 16 1.99 3.76 1.10
N PHE A 17 1.60 3.53 -0.15
CA PHE A 17 2.27 4.08 -1.33
C PHE A 17 3.77 3.71 -1.42
N PRO A 18 4.14 2.41 -1.34
CA PRO A 18 5.53 1.97 -1.48
C PRO A 18 6.09 2.17 -2.88
N ALA A 19 5.41 1.56 -3.86
CA ALA A 19 5.65 1.56 -5.30
C ALA A 19 4.55 0.72 -5.95
N LYS A 20 4.38 0.82 -7.28
CA LYS A 20 3.51 -0.10 -8.03
C LYS A 20 4.05 -1.53 -7.96
N SER A 21 3.12 -2.50 -7.94
CA SER A 21 3.39 -3.93 -8.07
C SER A 21 4.40 -4.21 -9.20
N PRO A 22 5.42 -5.07 -8.98
CA PRO A 22 6.34 -5.50 -10.04
C PRO A 22 5.68 -6.42 -11.07
N ASN A 23 4.45 -6.88 -10.81
CA ASN A 23 3.64 -7.64 -11.74
C ASN A 23 2.94 -6.73 -12.76
N PRO A 24 3.35 -6.71 -14.05
CA PRO A 24 2.69 -5.88 -15.07
C PRO A 24 1.24 -6.29 -15.33
N GLY A 25 0.83 -7.50 -14.95
CA GLY A 25 -0.56 -7.95 -15.03
C GLY A 25 -1.48 -7.35 -13.96
N LYS A 26 -0.94 -6.65 -12.95
CA LYS A 26 -1.72 -6.05 -11.86
C LYS A 26 -1.92 -4.53 -12.02
N VAL A 27 -1.00 -3.87 -12.71
CA VAL A 27 -0.89 -2.40 -12.77
C VAL A 27 -0.67 -1.92 -14.21
N LEU A 28 -0.82 -0.61 -14.44
CA LEU A 28 -0.66 0.00 -15.78
C LEU A 28 0.78 0.41 -16.11
N GLY A 29 1.64 0.52 -15.10
CA GLY A 29 3.03 0.93 -15.23
C GLY A 29 3.70 1.05 -13.86
N PRO A 30 4.97 1.51 -13.79
CA PRO A 30 5.71 1.62 -12.53
C PRO A 30 5.39 2.90 -11.74
N THR A 31 4.78 3.91 -12.36
CA THR A 31 4.48 5.21 -11.74
C THR A 31 3.04 5.30 -11.23
N PRO A 32 2.73 6.21 -10.29
CA PRO A 32 1.37 6.49 -9.85
C PRO A 32 0.45 6.82 -11.02
N ASP A 33 -0.78 6.34 -10.95
CA ASP A 33 -1.83 6.56 -11.96
C ASP A 33 -3.11 7.11 -11.29
N MET A 34 -4.26 6.95 -11.94
CA MET A 34 -5.52 7.47 -11.41
C MET A 34 -5.89 6.84 -10.06
N ALA A 35 -5.47 5.60 -9.78
CA ALA A 35 -5.79 4.95 -8.51
C ALA A 35 -5.14 5.71 -7.34
N GLU A 36 -3.86 6.06 -7.45
CA GLU A 36 -3.20 6.91 -6.45
C GLU A 36 -3.81 8.31 -6.39
N ARG A 37 -4.11 8.93 -7.54
CA ARG A 37 -4.73 10.27 -7.57
C ARG A 37 -6.04 10.30 -6.77
N GLN A 38 -6.94 9.36 -7.01
CA GLN A 38 -8.23 9.30 -6.30
C GLN A 38 -8.03 9.03 -4.80
N SER A 39 -7.10 8.15 -4.46
CA SER A 39 -6.78 7.83 -3.06
C SER A 39 -6.23 9.04 -2.30
N LEU A 40 -5.32 9.80 -2.89
CA LEU A 40 -4.77 11.02 -2.30
C LEU A 40 -5.85 12.10 -2.15
N ALA A 41 -6.70 12.28 -3.17
CA ALA A 41 -7.82 13.22 -3.09
C ALA A 41 -8.77 12.88 -1.94
N PHE A 42 -9.13 11.59 -1.78
CA PHE A 42 -9.95 11.12 -0.68
C PHE A 42 -9.31 11.38 0.69
N LEU A 43 -8.03 11.04 0.88
CA LEU A 43 -7.34 11.24 2.15
C LEU A 43 -7.27 12.73 2.53
N ASN A 44 -7.08 13.61 1.55
CA ASN A 44 -7.09 15.05 1.78
C ASN A 44 -8.50 15.57 2.13
N ASP A 45 -9.53 15.11 1.44
CA ASP A 45 -10.93 15.45 1.75
C ASP A 45 -11.30 15.00 3.17
N LEU A 46 -10.86 13.80 3.59
CA LEU A 46 -11.05 13.32 4.96
C LEU A 46 -10.50 14.31 5.99
N CYS A 47 -9.28 14.83 5.80
CA CYS A 47 -8.72 15.86 6.67
C CYS A 47 -9.56 17.14 6.67
N GLY A 48 -10.04 17.58 5.50
CA GLY A 48 -10.92 18.73 5.37
C GLY A 48 -12.24 18.56 6.14
N ARG A 49 -12.84 17.37 6.06
CA ARG A 49 -14.06 17.01 6.80
C ARG A 49 -13.83 16.98 8.31
N ILE A 50 -12.65 16.56 8.78
CA ILE A 50 -12.28 16.68 10.20
C ILE A 50 -12.17 18.16 10.59
N GLY A 51 -11.52 18.99 9.75
CA GLY A 51 -11.40 20.43 9.94
C GLY A 51 -12.74 21.17 10.06
N ALA A 52 -13.78 20.70 9.36
CA ALA A 52 -15.13 21.25 9.47
C ALA A 52 -15.80 21.02 10.84
N VAL A 53 -15.35 20.01 11.60
CA VAL A 53 -15.89 19.66 12.93
C VAL A 53 -14.93 20.05 14.06
N TYR A 54 -13.64 20.12 13.79
CA TYR A 54 -12.58 20.44 14.74
C TYR A 54 -11.62 21.46 14.11
N ALA A 55 -11.64 22.70 14.60
CA ALA A 55 -11.00 23.85 13.94
C ALA A 55 -9.49 23.68 13.66
N PRO A 56 -8.68 23.09 14.56
CA PRO A 56 -7.27 22.79 14.25
C PRO A 56 -7.08 21.76 13.12
N GLY A 57 -8.11 20.98 12.82
CA GLY A 57 -8.15 20.04 11.70
C GLY A 57 -7.29 18.80 11.90
N ALA A 58 -6.83 18.25 10.77
CA ALA A 58 -6.05 17.02 10.72
C ALA A 58 -5.03 17.04 9.59
N ARG A 59 -3.98 16.23 9.74
CA ARG A 59 -2.99 15.97 8.69
C ARG A 59 -2.64 14.49 8.63
N ILE A 60 -2.34 13.99 7.44
CA ILE A 60 -1.90 12.60 7.23
C ILE A 60 -0.47 12.61 6.70
N ILE A 61 0.40 11.88 7.40
CA ILE A 61 1.76 11.60 6.97
C ILE A 61 1.76 10.22 6.30
N LEU A 62 2.00 10.21 4.99
CA LEU A 62 2.14 9.02 4.17
C LEU A 62 3.55 8.45 4.36
N CYS A 63 3.66 7.41 5.18
CA CYS A 63 4.92 6.80 5.59
C CYS A 63 5.34 5.70 4.61
N SER A 64 5.80 6.08 3.41
CA SER A 64 6.14 5.13 2.35
C SER A 64 7.14 4.09 2.82
N ASP A 65 6.80 2.82 2.60
CA ASP A 65 7.57 1.65 2.97
C ASP A 65 8.25 0.99 1.76
N GLY A 66 8.30 1.68 0.61
CA GLY A 66 8.95 1.19 -0.62
C GLY A 66 10.42 0.80 -0.39
N ARG A 67 11.21 1.70 0.20
CA ARG A 67 12.63 1.44 0.55
C ARG A 67 12.83 0.33 1.56
N VAL A 68 11.83 0.12 2.42
CA VAL A 68 11.86 -0.91 3.46
C VAL A 68 11.77 -2.30 2.81
N PHE A 69 11.03 -2.42 1.71
CA PHE A 69 10.65 -3.73 1.14
C PHE A 69 11.15 -4.00 -0.28
N SER A 70 11.73 -3.03 -0.97
CA SER A 70 12.08 -3.12 -2.40
C SER A 70 12.77 -4.43 -2.79
N ASP A 71 13.87 -4.78 -2.13
CA ASP A 71 14.62 -6.02 -2.34
C ASP A 71 13.84 -7.29 -1.95
N ALA A 72 13.04 -7.22 -0.88
CA ALA A 72 12.27 -8.37 -0.40
C ALA A 72 11.04 -8.69 -1.30
N VAL A 73 10.48 -7.68 -1.96
CA VAL A 73 9.30 -7.79 -2.84
C VAL A 73 9.70 -7.85 -4.33
N GLY A 74 10.97 -7.59 -4.65
CA GLY A 74 11.47 -7.63 -6.03
C GLY A 74 11.16 -6.37 -6.83
N MET A 75 11.04 -5.24 -6.16
CA MET A 75 10.85 -3.93 -6.78
C MET A 75 12.20 -3.32 -7.19
N ASN A 76 12.25 -2.64 -8.32
CA ASN A 76 13.43 -1.88 -8.73
C ASN A 76 13.54 -0.58 -7.91
N GLU A 77 14.71 -0.29 -7.36
CA GLU A 77 14.94 0.93 -6.56
C GLU A 77 14.72 2.23 -7.35
N GLY A 78 14.97 2.21 -8.66
CA GLY A 78 14.65 3.30 -9.58
C GLY A 78 13.15 3.53 -9.72
N ASP A 79 12.35 2.46 -9.81
CA ASP A 79 10.89 2.55 -9.85
C ASP A 79 10.33 3.05 -8.51
N VAL A 80 10.88 2.61 -7.38
CA VAL A 80 10.53 3.15 -6.05
C VAL A 80 10.80 4.66 -5.98
N THR A 81 11.95 5.10 -6.49
CA THR A 81 12.30 6.54 -6.56
C THR A 81 11.30 7.30 -7.42
N ALA A 82 11.03 6.80 -8.63
CA ALA A 82 10.09 7.43 -9.56
C ALA A 82 8.67 7.47 -8.99
N TYR A 83 8.28 6.43 -8.25
CA TYR A 83 6.98 6.39 -7.59
C TYR A 83 6.88 7.39 -6.44
N GLN A 84 7.88 7.46 -5.55
CA GLN A 84 7.94 8.48 -4.49
C GLN A 84 7.82 9.90 -5.06
N GLN A 85 8.57 10.20 -6.12
CA GLN A 85 8.50 11.49 -6.82
C GLN A 85 7.12 11.74 -7.43
N GLY A 86 6.52 10.71 -8.04
CA GLY A 86 5.18 10.78 -8.60
C GLY A 86 4.10 11.04 -7.55
N ILE A 87 4.20 10.45 -6.35
CA ILE A 87 3.26 10.72 -5.24
C ILE A 87 3.38 12.17 -4.79
N SER A 88 4.60 12.68 -4.59
CA SER A 88 4.81 14.09 -4.23
C SER A 88 4.25 15.04 -5.30
N ALA A 89 4.49 14.75 -6.58
CA ALA A 89 3.93 15.53 -7.68
C ALA A 89 2.40 15.51 -7.70
N LEU A 90 1.76 14.35 -7.48
CA LEU A 90 0.30 14.26 -7.39
C LEU A 90 -0.26 15.05 -6.21
N ILE A 91 0.40 15.03 -5.05
CA ILE A 91 -0.01 15.83 -3.88
C ILE A 91 0.01 17.33 -4.22
N GLU A 92 1.09 17.80 -4.87
CA GLU A 92 1.22 19.19 -5.32
C GLU A 92 0.15 19.56 -6.37
N GLU A 93 -0.04 18.73 -7.40
CA GLU A 93 -1.03 18.95 -8.46
C GLU A 93 -2.47 18.99 -7.93
N LEU A 94 -2.78 18.18 -6.92
CA LEU A 94 -4.09 18.16 -6.26
C LEU A 94 -4.30 19.33 -5.28
N GLY A 95 -3.24 20.08 -4.94
CA GLY A 95 -3.29 21.05 -3.83
C GLY A 95 -3.61 20.40 -2.49
N ALA A 96 -3.21 19.13 -2.30
CA ALA A 96 -3.54 18.31 -1.15
C ALA A 96 -2.70 18.67 0.10
N SER A 97 -2.89 19.90 0.58
CA SER A 97 -2.09 20.53 1.65
C SER A 97 -2.16 19.83 3.02
N ALA A 98 -3.14 18.95 3.25
CA ALA A 98 -3.23 18.16 4.48
C ALA A 98 -2.38 16.88 4.45
N LEU A 99 -1.72 16.58 3.32
CA LEU A 99 -0.91 15.39 3.12
C LEU A 99 0.58 15.75 3.06
N SER A 100 1.41 14.92 3.68
CA SER A 100 2.87 14.96 3.54
C SER A 100 3.44 13.55 3.41
N THR A 101 4.63 13.40 2.86
CA THR A 101 5.32 12.11 2.78
C THR A 101 6.41 11.99 3.85
N PHE A 102 6.72 10.75 4.23
CA PHE A 102 7.84 10.41 5.09
C PHE A 102 8.41 9.06 4.66
N ASN A 103 9.68 9.03 4.32
CA ASN A 103 10.36 7.88 3.71
C ASN A 103 11.55 7.45 4.57
N LEU A 104 12.06 6.25 4.31
CA LEU A 104 13.31 5.80 4.92
C LEU A 104 14.49 6.69 4.52
N ASP A 105 14.42 7.30 3.33
CA ASP A 105 15.38 8.28 2.82
C ASP A 105 15.51 9.51 3.75
N ASP A 106 14.42 9.92 4.40
CA ASP A 106 14.38 11.07 5.33
C ASP A 106 15.04 10.74 6.68
N VAL A 107 15.05 9.46 7.06
CA VAL A 107 15.64 8.95 8.31
C VAL A 107 17.16 8.81 8.19
N PHE A 108 17.62 8.39 7.01
CA PHE A 108 19.01 8.05 6.74
C PHE A 108 19.53 8.79 5.50
N PRO A 109 19.55 10.14 5.50
CA PRO A 109 19.94 10.91 4.34
C PRO A 109 21.38 10.60 3.92
N GLY A 110 21.57 10.34 2.62
CA GLY A 110 22.87 10.06 2.02
C GLY A 110 23.38 8.62 2.17
N SER A 111 22.68 7.74 2.88
CA SER A 111 23.02 6.30 2.94
C SER A 111 22.62 5.59 1.64
N GLY A 112 23.25 4.45 1.36
CA GLY A 112 22.78 3.52 0.31
C GLY A 112 21.54 2.74 0.75
N PHE A 113 20.71 2.24 -0.18
CA PHE A 113 19.44 1.58 0.15
C PHE A 113 19.59 0.35 1.06
N ASP A 114 20.60 -0.49 0.81
CA ASP A 114 20.90 -1.65 1.68
C ASP A 114 21.33 -1.22 3.09
N GLU A 115 22.10 -0.13 3.19
CA GLU A 115 22.54 0.43 4.46
C GLU A 115 21.34 0.98 5.26
N MET A 116 20.42 1.68 4.60
CA MET A 116 19.18 2.16 5.22
C MET A 116 18.39 1.00 5.86
N ARG A 117 18.21 -0.10 5.11
CA ARG A 117 17.53 -1.31 5.61
C ARG A 117 18.29 -1.95 6.76
N ALA A 118 19.61 -2.04 6.67
CA ALA A 118 20.45 -2.59 7.74
C ALA A 118 20.34 -1.74 9.03
N ARG A 119 20.35 -0.41 8.91
CA ARG A 119 20.20 0.51 10.05
C ARG A 119 18.81 0.49 10.66
N LEU A 120 17.76 0.37 9.85
CA LEU A 120 16.40 0.12 10.33
C LEU A 120 16.33 -1.15 11.17
N MET A 121 16.88 -2.25 10.64
CA MET A 121 16.89 -3.54 11.34
C MET A 121 17.77 -3.53 12.59
N ALA A 122 18.90 -2.83 12.57
CA ALA A 122 19.76 -2.71 13.75
C ALA A 122 19.10 -1.94 14.90
N SER A 123 18.25 -0.96 14.58
CA SER A 123 17.60 -0.10 15.58
C SER A 123 16.25 -0.63 16.07
N HIS A 124 15.44 -1.20 15.19
CA HIS A 124 14.05 -1.59 15.48
C HIS A 124 13.71 -3.05 15.09
N GLY A 125 14.67 -3.78 14.52
CA GLY A 125 14.49 -5.16 14.11
C GLY A 125 14.48 -6.15 15.27
N ARG A 126 14.03 -7.37 14.97
CA ARG A 126 14.11 -8.53 15.87
C ARG A 126 14.83 -9.67 15.16
N PRO A 127 15.47 -10.60 15.91
CA PRO A 127 16.03 -11.82 15.35
C PRO A 127 14.97 -12.61 14.58
N ILE A 128 15.36 -13.19 13.45
CA ILE A 128 14.43 -13.98 12.61
C ILE A 128 13.96 -15.25 13.32
N GLU A 129 14.79 -15.79 14.22
CA GLU A 129 14.52 -16.97 15.02
C GLU A 129 13.32 -16.77 15.94
N GLU A 130 13.15 -15.56 16.50
CA GLU A 130 11.96 -15.21 17.31
C GLU A 130 10.69 -15.30 16.47
N LEU A 131 10.71 -14.74 15.25
CA LEU A 131 9.56 -14.79 14.35
C LEU A 131 9.28 -16.22 13.89
N GLN A 132 10.30 -16.99 13.54
CA GLN A 132 10.13 -18.40 13.14
C GLN A 132 9.54 -19.24 14.27
N ALA A 133 9.98 -19.03 15.51
CA ALA A 133 9.40 -19.70 16.68
C ALA A 133 7.93 -19.31 16.86
N ALA A 134 7.59 -18.03 16.75
CA ALA A 134 6.21 -17.55 16.83
C ALA A 134 5.32 -18.10 15.72
N VAL A 135 5.82 -18.17 14.47
CA VAL A 135 5.09 -18.76 13.34
C VAL A 135 4.83 -20.25 13.57
N ARG A 136 5.80 -21.00 14.10
CA ARG A 136 5.62 -22.42 14.48
C ARG A 136 4.61 -22.62 15.60
N ALA A 137 4.53 -21.67 16.54
CA ALA A 137 3.56 -21.70 17.64
C ALA A 137 2.13 -21.36 17.19
N GLY A 138 1.96 -20.83 15.97
CA GLY A 138 0.66 -20.54 15.38
C GLY A 138 0.11 -19.14 15.72
N GLY A 139 -1.21 -18.97 15.60
CA GLY A 139 -1.89 -17.73 15.96
C GLY A 139 -1.66 -16.59 14.97
N GLU A 140 -1.49 -15.37 15.48
CA GLU A 140 -1.39 -14.16 14.65
C GLU A 140 -0.13 -14.13 13.78
N ALA A 141 1.02 -14.54 14.34
CA ALA A 141 2.28 -14.57 13.61
C ALA A 141 2.22 -15.48 12.39
N GLN A 142 1.60 -16.66 12.53
CA GLN A 142 1.40 -17.59 11.43
C GLN A 142 0.44 -17.01 10.37
N ARG A 143 -0.70 -16.43 10.78
CA ARG A 143 -1.65 -15.80 9.84
C ARG A 143 -0.99 -14.68 9.04
N MET A 144 -0.22 -13.82 9.70
CA MET A 144 0.51 -12.73 9.05
C MET A 144 1.55 -13.29 8.06
N TYR A 145 2.35 -14.27 8.47
CA TYR A 145 3.32 -14.93 7.60
C TYR A 145 2.67 -15.56 6.36
N CYS A 146 1.57 -16.29 6.54
CA CYS A 146 0.82 -16.91 5.44
C CYS A 146 0.22 -15.85 4.49
N GLY A 147 -0.36 -14.78 5.03
CA GLY A 147 -0.92 -13.68 4.24
C GLY A 147 0.14 -12.98 3.39
N ILE A 148 1.29 -12.65 3.98
CA ILE A 148 2.43 -12.06 3.27
C ILE A 148 3.00 -13.02 2.24
N THR A 149 3.10 -14.32 2.54
CA THR A 149 3.56 -15.32 1.56
C THR A 149 2.63 -15.36 0.35
N ARG A 150 1.30 -15.39 0.55
CA ARG A 150 0.32 -15.37 -0.54
C ARG A 150 0.48 -14.12 -1.39
N PHE A 151 0.58 -12.96 -0.75
CA PHE A 151 0.81 -11.68 -1.40
C PHE A 151 2.08 -11.69 -2.27
N LEU A 152 3.22 -12.12 -1.72
CA LEU A 152 4.48 -12.20 -2.45
C LEU A 152 4.41 -13.15 -3.66
N VAL A 153 3.71 -14.28 -3.51
CA VAL A 153 3.51 -15.22 -4.61
C VAL A 153 2.68 -14.57 -5.73
N GLU A 154 1.61 -13.87 -5.39
CA GLU A 154 0.76 -13.19 -6.37
C GLU A 154 1.53 -12.10 -7.13
N ASP A 155 2.29 -11.26 -6.43
CA ASP A 155 3.11 -10.20 -7.02
C ASP A 155 4.27 -10.74 -7.86
N ALA A 156 4.85 -11.87 -7.46
CA ALA A 156 5.91 -12.48 -8.24
C ALA A 156 5.38 -13.28 -9.44
N THR A 157 4.12 -13.72 -9.43
CA THR A 157 3.56 -14.59 -10.47
C THR A 157 3.34 -13.85 -11.79
N ARG A 158 4.23 -14.05 -12.75
CA ARG A 158 4.14 -13.49 -14.10
C ARG A 158 4.06 -14.56 -15.19
N PRO A 159 3.40 -14.31 -16.33
CA PRO A 159 3.34 -15.26 -17.45
C PRO A 159 4.71 -15.63 -18.04
N ASP A 160 5.71 -14.75 -17.91
CA ASP A 160 7.05 -14.88 -18.49
C ASP A 160 8.09 -15.47 -17.52
N MET A 161 7.68 -15.99 -16.37
CA MET A 161 8.58 -16.58 -15.40
C MET A 161 9.26 -17.86 -15.92
N ASN A 162 10.56 -17.97 -15.69
CA ASN A 162 11.36 -19.17 -16.01
C ASN A 162 11.58 -20.08 -14.80
N ILE A 163 10.75 -19.96 -13.75
CA ILE A 163 10.82 -20.77 -12.52
C ILE A 163 9.51 -21.53 -12.31
N SER A 164 9.57 -22.69 -11.64
CA SER A 164 8.37 -23.44 -11.32
C SER A 164 7.55 -22.76 -10.22
N LYS A 165 6.22 -22.97 -10.21
CA LYS A 165 5.33 -22.45 -9.15
C LYS A 165 5.80 -22.86 -7.75
N THR A 166 6.28 -24.09 -7.60
CA THR A 166 6.79 -24.61 -6.31
C THR A 166 8.08 -23.92 -5.89
N ALA A 167 9.00 -23.67 -6.82
CA ALA A 167 10.23 -22.91 -6.54
C ALA A 167 9.89 -21.47 -6.12
N LEU A 168 8.98 -20.81 -6.84
CA LEU A 168 8.51 -19.47 -6.50
C LEU A 168 7.90 -19.42 -5.10
N GLN A 169 7.01 -20.36 -4.77
CA GLN A 169 6.43 -20.43 -3.43
C GLN A 169 7.48 -20.61 -2.33
N LYS A 170 8.52 -21.40 -2.59
CA LYS A 170 9.62 -21.57 -1.63
C LYS A 170 10.39 -20.27 -1.42
N GLU A 171 10.76 -19.56 -2.49
CA GLU A 171 11.43 -18.27 -2.38
C GLU A 171 10.57 -17.22 -1.66
N CYS A 172 9.29 -17.14 -1.99
CA CYS A 172 8.36 -16.21 -1.35
C CYS A 172 8.18 -16.50 0.14
N ARG A 173 8.19 -17.79 0.55
CA ARG A 173 8.17 -18.20 1.96
C ARG A 173 9.39 -17.75 2.74
N GLU A 174 10.56 -17.74 2.10
CA GLU A 174 11.80 -17.24 2.72
C GLU A 174 11.75 -15.71 2.86
N ARG A 175 11.37 -15.00 1.78
CA ARG A 175 11.24 -13.53 1.78
C ARG A 175 10.14 -13.02 2.72
N ALA A 176 9.06 -13.78 2.92
CA ALA A 176 7.96 -13.39 3.80
C ALA A 176 8.41 -13.13 5.24
N TYR A 177 9.41 -13.86 5.77
CA TYR A 177 9.97 -13.57 7.09
C TYR A 177 10.59 -12.17 7.14
N HIS A 178 11.35 -11.80 6.13
CA HIS A 178 11.98 -10.48 6.06
C HIS A 178 10.96 -9.36 5.93
N VAL A 179 9.91 -9.54 5.13
CA VAL A 179 8.81 -8.56 5.02
C VAL A 179 8.11 -8.37 6.37
N VAL A 180 7.77 -9.45 7.08
CA VAL A 180 7.14 -9.34 8.40
C VAL A 180 8.06 -8.65 9.42
N LEU A 181 9.35 -9.02 9.46
CA LEU A 181 10.32 -8.39 10.36
C LEU A 181 10.47 -6.90 10.09
N ARG A 182 10.63 -6.52 8.82
CA ARG A 182 10.82 -5.13 8.43
C ARG A 182 9.55 -4.31 8.60
N SER A 183 8.37 -4.89 8.40
CA SER A 183 7.09 -4.25 8.71
C SER A 183 7.00 -3.90 10.20
N LYS A 184 7.38 -4.83 11.08
CA LYS A 184 7.45 -4.57 12.52
C LYS A 184 8.51 -3.53 12.89
N ALA A 185 9.67 -3.56 12.23
CA ALA A 185 10.74 -2.57 12.46
C ALA A 185 10.31 -1.17 12.01
N TRP A 186 9.64 -1.06 10.85
CA TRP A 186 9.09 0.20 10.34
C TRP A 186 8.00 0.73 11.27
N ASP A 187 7.06 -0.11 11.71
CA ASP A 187 6.06 0.26 12.71
C ASP A 187 6.71 0.78 14.01
N GLY A 188 7.75 0.11 14.49
CA GLY A 188 8.51 0.51 15.67
C GLY A 188 9.18 1.87 15.50
N LEU A 189 9.82 2.11 14.35
CA LEU A 189 10.45 3.39 14.04
C LEU A 189 9.42 4.51 13.97
N LEU A 190 8.28 4.29 13.30
CA LEU A 190 7.22 5.29 13.20
C LEU A 190 6.61 5.60 14.57
N ALA A 191 6.49 4.62 15.47
CA ALA A 191 6.03 4.85 16.83
C ALA A 191 7.02 5.67 17.67
N THR A 192 8.32 5.58 17.37
CA THR A 192 9.35 6.42 18.00
C THR A 192 9.30 7.85 17.48
N ILE A 193 9.10 8.04 16.17
CA ILE A 193 9.12 9.37 15.53
C ILE A 193 7.80 10.12 15.72
N PHE A 194 6.67 9.40 15.69
CA PHE A 194 5.32 9.95 15.76
C PHE A 194 4.52 9.31 16.90
N PRO A 195 4.95 9.44 18.17
CA PRO A 195 4.40 8.68 19.30
C PRO A 195 2.92 8.98 19.60
N ASP A 196 2.46 10.18 19.26
CA ASP A 196 1.08 10.63 19.51
C ASP A 196 0.19 10.58 18.26
N ALA A 197 0.72 10.13 17.11
CA ALA A 197 -0.05 10.05 15.89
C ALA A 197 -1.02 8.86 15.90
N VAL A 198 -2.21 9.08 15.34
CA VAL A 198 -3.19 8.03 15.09
C VAL A 198 -2.68 7.13 13.97
N ARG A 199 -2.57 5.83 14.27
CA ARG A 199 -1.96 4.84 13.37
C ARG A 199 -3.00 4.30 12.39
N LEU A 200 -2.99 4.76 11.15
CA LEU A 200 -3.83 4.21 10.08
C LEU A 200 -3.19 2.99 9.42
N SER A 201 -3.99 2.13 8.79
CA SER A 201 -3.51 0.97 8.05
C SER A 201 -4.34 0.74 6.80
N ILE A 202 -3.66 0.31 5.74
CA ILE A 202 -4.27 -0.16 4.49
C ILE A 202 -4.78 -1.61 4.55
N HIS A 203 -4.67 -2.26 5.71
CA HIS A 203 -5.17 -3.60 5.93
C HIS A 203 -6.26 -3.61 7.00
N PRO A 204 -7.24 -4.54 6.90
CA PRO A 204 -8.22 -4.74 7.95
C PRO A 204 -7.57 -4.95 9.32
N GLN A 205 -8.16 -4.35 10.35
CA GLN A 205 -7.68 -4.43 11.73
C GLN A 205 -8.79 -4.97 12.64
N SER A 206 -8.43 -5.74 13.65
CA SER A 206 -9.38 -6.19 14.66
C SER A 206 -9.88 -5.02 15.51
N CYS A 207 -11.11 -5.12 16.01
CA CYS A 207 -11.65 -4.16 16.97
C CYS A 207 -10.74 -4.07 18.20
N GLY A 208 -10.39 -2.84 18.62
CA GLY A 208 -9.44 -2.59 19.71
C GLY A 208 -7.96 -2.63 19.31
N SER A 209 -7.63 -2.89 18.03
CA SER A 209 -6.26 -2.69 17.52
C SER A 209 -5.84 -1.23 17.68
N ARG A 210 -4.54 -1.00 17.90
CA ARG A 210 -3.97 0.36 17.84
C ARG A 210 -3.98 0.93 16.44
N LYS A 211 -4.09 0.06 15.42
CA LYS A 211 -4.15 0.42 14.01
C LYS A 211 -5.61 0.53 13.59
N ILE A 212 -5.94 1.56 12.81
CA ILE A 212 -7.27 1.75 12.23
C ILE A 212 -7.19 1.47 10.74
N GLY A 213 -7.89 0.42 10.29
CA GLY A 213 -8.02 0.13 8.86
C GLY A 213 -8.79 1.23 8.13
N ILE A 214 -8.32 1.67 6.96
CA ILE A 214 -8.97 2.69 6.14
C ILE A 214 -8.97 2.29 4.66
N HIS A 215 -10.13 2.41 4.01
CA HIS A 215 -10.23 2.38 2.55
C HIS A 215 -9.93 3.75 1.97
N MET A 216 -9.30 3.77 0.78
CA MET A 216 -8.97 5.02 0.08
C MET A 216 -9.77 5.18 -1.22
N MET A 217 -10.36 4.10 -1.70
CA MET A 217 -11.23 4.03 -2.86
C MET A 217 -12.29 2.96 -2.61
N GLU A 218 -13.43 3.06 -3.29
CA GLU A 218 -14.42 1.99 -3.32
C GLU A 218 -13.81 0.72 -3.94
N THR A 219 -14.03 -0.43 -3.31
CA THR A 219 -13.49 -1.73 -3.72
C THR A 219 -14.32 -2.84 -3.08
N ALA A 220 -14.52 -3.94 -3.80
CA ALA A 220 -15.10 -5.17 -3.25
C ALA A 220 -14.06 -5.95 -2.42
N ASP A 221 -12.78 -5.87 -2.81
CA ASP A 221 -11.66 -6.52 -2.12
C ASP A 221 -11.08 -5.58 -1.05
N SER A 222 -11.29 -5.91 0.22
CA SER A 222 -10.81 -5.10 1.34
C SER A 222 -9.29 -5.11 1.54
N TRP A 223 -8.56 -5.96 0.82
CA TRP A 223 -7.10 -6.03 0.84
C TRP A 223 -6.46 -5.34 -0.37
N LEU A 224 -7.24 -4.98 -1.39
CA LEU A 224 -6.73 -4.34 -2.58
C LEU A 224 -6.32 -2.89 -2.30
N THR A 225 -5.15 -2.51 -2.80
CA THR A 225 -4.62 -1.15 -2.68
C THR A 225 -4.28 -0.57 -4.05
N PRO A 226 -4.20 0.78 -4.17
CA PRO A 226 -4.01 1.47 -5.46
C PRO A 226 -2.78 1.00 -6.24
N TRP A 227 -1.74 0.56 -5.55
CA TRP A 227 -0.51 0.09 -6.17
C TRP A 227 -0.52 -1.41 -6.55
N HIS A 228 -1.60 -2.13 -6.28
CA HIS A 228 -1.82 -3.52 -6.69
C HIS A 228 -3.00 -3.70 -7.65
N GLY A 229 -3.61 -2.59 -8.10
CA GLY A 229 -4.77 -2.61 -8.97
C GLY A 229 -4.83 -1.40 -9.89
N VAL A 230 -6.01 -1.16 -10.44
CA VAL A 230 -6.31 -0.08 -11.37
C VAL A 230 -7.60 0.62 -10.97
N ALA A 231 -7.66 1.93 -11.19
CA ALA A 231 -8.92 2.63 -11.13
C ALA A 231 -9.77 2.29 -12.36
N ALA A 232 -11.05 2.07 -12.15
CA ALA A 232 -12.06 1.95 -13.21
C ALA A 232 -13.17 2.96 -12.95
N LEU A 233 -13.50 3.78 -13.96
CA LEU A 233 -14.65 4.67 -13.93
C LEU A 233 -15.88 3.87 -14.35
N VAL A 234 -16.80 3.64 -13.42
CA VAL A 234 -18.02 2.85 -13.62
C VAL A 234 -19.20 3.71 -13.20
N ASN A 235 -20.16 3.94 -14.12
CA ASN A 235 -21.33 4.78 -13.86
C ASN A 235 -21.00 6.16 -13.25
N GLY A 236 -19.89 6.77 -13.68
CA GLY A 236 -19.44 8.08 -13.20
C GLY A 236 -18.72 8.11 -11.86
N SER A 237 -18.47 6.96 -11.23
CA SER A 237 -17.70 6.85 -9.98
C SER A 237 -16.47 5.95 -10.16
N PHE A 238 -15.37 6.28 -9.50
CA PHE A 238 -14.16 5.47 -9.55
C PHE A 238 -14.22 4.34 -8.52
N THR A 239 -13.98 3.11 -8.98
CA THR A 239 -13.77 1.92 -8.15
C THR A 239 -12.37 1.36 -8.41
N LEU A 240 -11.80 0.71 -7.41
CA LEU A 240 -10.50 0.04 -7.48
C LEU A 240 -10.71 -1.44 -7.78
N LEU A 241 -10.09 -1.94 -8.84
CA LEU A 241 -10.23 -3.33 -9.31
C LEU A 241 -8.87 -3.98 -9.56
N LYS A 242 -8.82 -5.32 -9.58
CA LYS A 242 -7.67 -6.01 -10.18
C LYS A 242 -7.71 -5.76 -11.68
N ARG A 243 -6.56 -5.47 -12.29
CA ARG A 243 -6.48 -5.19 -13.74
C ARG A 243 -7.14 -6.26 -14.61
N ARG A 244 -6.95 -7.54 -14.27
CA ARG A 244 -7.58 -8.68 -14.97
C ARG A 244 -9.11 -8.63 -14.96
N GLU A 245 -9.73 -8.13 -13.88
CA GLU A 245 -11.18 -8.03 -13.74
C GLU A 245 -11.72 -6.91 -14.63
N ALA A 246 -11.03 -5.76 -14.66
CA ALA A 246 -11.36 -4.68 -15.59
C ALA A 246 -11.25 -5.13 -17.05
N GLU A 247 -10.16 -5.82 -17.42
CA GLU A 247 -9.97 -6.35 -18.77
C GLU A 247 -11.01 -7.42 -19.14
N ALA A 248 -11.34 -8.34 -18.23
CA ALA A 248 -12.35 -9.38 -18.45
C ALA A 248 -13.77 -8.80 -18.59
N ALA A 249 -14.10 -7.75 -17.84
CA ALA A 249 -15.37 -7.05 -17.95
C ALA A 249 -15.52 -6.24 -19.25
N GLY A 250 -14.46 -6.14 -20.06
CA GLY A 250 -14.44 -5.40 -21.32
C GLY A 250 -14.20 -3.90 -21.15
N ALA A 251 -13.58 -3.47 -20.04
CA ALA A 251 -13.33 -2.06 -19.79
C ALA A 251 -12.27 -1.51 -20.75
N GLU A 252 -12.44 -0.26 -21.19
CA GLU A 252 -11.55 0.41 -22.14
C GLU A 252 -10.45 1.18 -21.41
N LEU A 253 -9.20 1.03 -21.84
CA LEU A 253 -8.06 1.73 -21.24
C LEU A 253 -8.01 3.20 -21.73
N VAL A 254 -8.03 4.13 -20.77
CA VAL A 254 -7.90 5.56 -21.03
C VAL A 254 -6.46 6.02 -20.87
N PHE A 255 -6.02 6.87 -21.80
CA PHE A 255 -4.73 7.55 -21.76
C PHE A 255 -4.89 9.02 -21.39
N GLN A 256 -4.05 9.52 -20.49
CA GLN A 256 -3.92 10.93 -20.17
C GLN A 256 -2.47 11.36 -20.36
N ASN A 257 -2.24 12.46 -21.08
CA ASN A 257 -0.90 12.97 -21.39
C ASN A 257 0.02 11.90 -22.02
N GLY A 258 -0.54 11.04 -22.87
CA GLY A 258 0.19 9.96 -23.53
C GLY A 258 0.56 8.77 -22.63
N ARG A 259 0.04 8.69 -21.40
CA ARG A 259 0.28 7.59 -20.45
C ARG A 259 -1.03 6.87 -20.09
N PRO A 260 -1.02 5.55 -19.88
CA PRO A 260 -2.15 4.83 -19.29
C PRO A 260 -2.57 5.45 -17.96
N SER A 261 -3.88 5.63 -17.74
CA SER A 261 -4.41 6.34 -16.56
C SER A 261 -5.37 5.48 -15.74
N HIS A 262 -6.41 4.95 -16.37
CA HIS A 262 -7.48 4.17 -15.73
C HIS A 262 -8.27 3.43 -16.80
N TYR A 263 -9.19 2.57 -16.39
CA TYR A 263 -10.18 1.96 -17.25
C TYR A 263 -11.53 2.71 -17.17
N VAL A 264 -12.34 2.62 -18.21
CA VAL A 264 -13.76 3.06 -18.21
C VAL A 264 -14.63 1.87 -18.57
N LEU A 265 -15.75 1.71 -17.86
CA LEU A 265 -16.74 0.67 -18.13
C LEU A 265 -18.14 1.26 -18.13
N ASP A 266 -18.83 1.15 -19.27
CA ASP A 266 -20.17 1.71 -19.48
C ASP A 266 -21.30 0.80 -18.93
N ASP A 267 -21.05 -0.49 -18.71
CA ASP A 267 -22.02 -1.46 -18.18
C ASP A 267 -21.56 -2.11 -16.85
N ALA A 268 -22.08 -1.61 -15.73
CA ALA A 268 -21.81 -2.17 -14.41
C ALA A 268 -22.30 -3.62 -14.22
N ALA A 269 -23.31 -4.08 -14.97
CA ALA A 269 -23.78 -5.46 -14.86
C ALA A 269 -22.76 -6.46 -15.40
N SER A 270 -21.85 -6.03 -16.29
CA SER A 270 -20.71 -6.82 -16.73
C SER A 270 -19.73 -7.06 -15.58
N LEU A 271 -19.45 -6.01 -14.79
CA LEU A 271 -18.53 -6.07 -13.66
C LEU A 271 -19.05 -6.98 -12.53
N ASP A 272 -20.33 -6.84 -12.16
CA ASP A 272 -20.94 -7.63 -11.08
C ASP A 272 -20.93 -9.14 -11.38
N ARG A 273 -21.08 -9.52 -12.66
CA ARG A 273 -20.97 -10.92 -13.10
C ARG A 273 -19.55 -11.46 -12.93
N GLU A 274 -18.54 -10.67 -13.27
CA GLU A 274 -17.14 -11.09 -13.20
C GLU A 274 -16.62 -11.14 -11.77
N ILE A 275 -16.91 -10.11 -10.94
CA ILE A 275 -16.54 -10.14 -9.51
C ILE A 275 -17.23 -11.33 -8.81
N GLY A 276 -18.52 -11.53 -9.07
CA GLY A 276 -19.28 -12.65 -8.50
C GLY A 276 -18.89 -14.04 -9.03
N ALA A 277 -18.12 -14.12 -10.13
CA ALA A 277 -17.53 -15.35 -10.64
C ALA A 277 -16.15 -15.60 -10.02
N ALA A 278 -15.32 -14.55 -9.90
CA ALA A 278 -13.99 -14.62 -9.28
C ALA A 278 -14.05 -15.06 -7.80
N ASP A 279 -15.05 -14.59 -7.03
CA ASP A 279 -15.27 -14.99 -5.64
C ASP A 279 -15.66 -16.48 -5.46
N ARG A 280 -16.02 -17.19 -6.54
CA ARG A 280 -16.35 -18.63 -6.49
C ARG A 280 -15.15 -19.53 -6.82
N GLU A 281 -14.05 -18.96 -7.28
CA GLU A 281 -12.83 -19.69 -7.67
C GLU A 281 -11.67 -19.57 -6.65
N GLU A 282 -11.80 -18.74 -5.60
CA GLU A 282 -10.88 -18.66 -4.44
C GLU A 282 -11.34 -19.50 -3.23
#